data_AF-A0A1V2L7B3-F1
#
_entry.id   AF-A0A1V2L7B3-F1
#
_cell.length_a   1.000
_cell.length_b   1.000
_cell.length_c   1.000
_cell.angle_alpha   90.00
_cell.angle_beta   90.00
_cell.angle_gamma   90.00
#
_symmetry.space_group_name_H-M   'P 1'
#
loop_
_entity.id
_entity.type
_entity.pdbx_description
1 polymer ?
#
loop_
_entity_poly.entity_id
_entity_poly.type
_entity_poly.pdbx_seq_one_letter_code
_entity_poly.pdbx_strand_id
1 'polypeptide(L)'
;MAKGGNIDPVEAESKSYIALEVSKKISALTSETGRRQRARELKKLKEQRQTHKLERIKNMNPQRLQRRIDELEQKKTKQGGHLGQEEKVLEGLRKDLALLKKTTGIQDSPPESPLPGLSQAEEETPEANLSLGKNSIFYDPEWNPFGRAPEGYTNYTLTNLPDPVSYAPDPEAVNIPLPTEEKPKFYKPLDTVKTIFEGSAIVKDRDVRSFMPTAVKRKIDQV
;
A
#
# COMPACT_ATOMS: atom_id res chain seq x y z
N MET A 1 -23.83 -24.77 -75.88
CA MET A 1 -25.08 -23.97 -75.94
C MET A 1 -25.66 -23.89 -74.54
N ALA A 2 -25.43 -22.79 -73.82
CA ALA A 2 -25.99 -22.57 -72.49
C ALA A 2 -27.42 -22.02 -72.64
N LYS A 3 -28.41 -22.73 -72.11
CA LYS A 3 -29.81 -22.26 -72.02
C LYS A 3 -29.87 -21.16 -70.96
N GLY A 4 -29.89 -19.90 -71.37
CA GLY A 4 -30.21 -18.78 -70.50
C GLY A 4 -31.69 -18.83 -70.15
N GLY A 5 -32.01 -19.29 -68.95
CA GLY A 5 -33.37 -19.24 -68.42
C GLY A 5 -33.78 -17.78 -68.21
N ASN A 6 -34.80 -17.35 -68.96
CA ASN A 6 -35.45 -16.06 -68.77
C ASN A 6 -36.28 -16.16 -67.49
N ILE A 7 -35.78 -15.62 -66.39
CA ILE A 7 -36.45 -15.65 -65.10
C ILE A 7 -37.48 -14.51 -65.11
N ASP A 8 -38.75 -14.83 -64.90
CA ASP A 8 -39.82 -13.85 -64.89
C ASP A 8 -39.55 -12.76 -63.83
N PRO A 9 -39.71 -11.47 -64.18
CA PRO A 9 -39.33 -10.35 -63.31
C PRO A 9 -40.09 -10.35 -61.96
N VAL A 10 -41.31 -10.89 -61.94
CA VAL A 10 -42.14 -11.03 -60.73
C VAL A 10 -41.56 -12.06 -59.75
N GLU A 11 -40.92 -13.13 -60.25
CA GLU A 11 -40.22 -14.09 -59.38
C GLU A 11 -38.92 -13.52 -58.81
N ALA A 12 -38.24 -12.65 -59.56
CA ALA A 12 -37.03 -11.99 -59.08
C ALA A 12 -37.32 -11.03 -57.93
N GLU A 13 -38.41 -10.26 -58.01
CA GLU A 13 -38.84 -9.35 -56.95
C GLU A 13 -39.26 -10.09 -55.67
N SER A 14 -40.02 -11.17 -55.80
CA SER A 14 -40.44 -11.97 -54.63
C SER A 14 -39.25 -12.64 -53.93
N LYS A 15 -38.29 -13.18 -54.69
CA LYS A 15 -37.02 -13.73 -54.14
C LYS A 15 -36.19 -12.64 -53.44
N SER A 16 -36.17 -11.41 -53.97
CA SER A 16 -35.46 -10.28 -53.35
C SER A 16 -36.07 -9.88 -51.99
N TYR A 17 -37.40 -9.88 -51.90
CA TYR A 17 -38.11 -9.53 -50.68
C TYR A 17 -37.89 -10.59 -49.58
N ILE A 18 -37.96 -11.87 -49.94
CA ILE A 18 -37.66 -12.99 -49.04
C ILE A 18 -36.21 -12.90 -48.54
N ALA A 19 -35.25 -12.60 -49.41
CA ALA A 19 -33.85 -12.43 -49.02
C ALA A 19 -33.64 -11.29 -48.02
N LEU A 20 -34.33 -10.15 -48.20
CA LEU A 20 -34.29 -9.02 -47.27
C LEU A 20 -34.90 -9.36 -45.90
N GLU A 21 -36.01 -10.08 -45.86
CA GLU A 21 -36.60 -10.53 -44.59
C GLU A 21 -35.72 -11.53 -43.84
N VAL A 22 -35.10 -12.48 -44.56
CA VAL A 22 -34.15 -13.44 -43.98
C VAL A 22 -32.93 -12.72 -43.41
N SER A 23 -32.37 -11.74 -44.13
CA SER A 23 -31.25 -10.92 -43.66
C SER A 23 -31.61 -10.10 -42.40
N LYS A 24 -32.80 -9.50 -42.35
CA LYS A 24 -33.32 -8.79 -41.16
C LYS A 24 -33.49 -9.74 -39.96
N LYS A 25 -33.99 -10.96 -40.17
CA LYS A 25 -34.14 -11.96 -39.09
C LYS A 25 -32.78 -12.44 -38.57
N ILE A 26 -31.80 -12.67 -39.44
CA ILE A 26 -30.44 -13.08 -39.06
C ILE A 26 -29.74 -11.97 -38.27
N SER A 27 -29.86 -10.70 -38.68
CA SER A 27 -29.25 -9.58 -37.94
C SER A 27 -29.92 -9.34 -36.58
N ALA A 28 -31.23 -9.54 -36.47
CA ALA A 28 -31.93 -9.51 -35.19
C ALA A 28 -31.43 -10.63 -34.25
N LEU A 29 -31.33 -11.87 -34.75
CA LEU A 29 -30.82 -13.04 -34.00
C LEU A 29 -29.37 -12.87 -33.52
N THR A 30 -28.48 -12.31 -34.35
CA THR A 30 -27.08 -12.04 -33.93
C THR A 30 -27.00 -10.91 -32.89
N SER A 31 -27.85 -9.90 -33.00
CA SER A 31 -27.93 -8.83 -32.00
C SER A 31 -28.45 -9.33 -30.64
N GLU A 32 -29.44 -10.23 -30.64
CA GLU A 32 -30.00 -10.81 -29.42
C GLU A 32 -29.04 -11.77 -28.74
N THR A 33 -28.38 -12.64 -29.50
CA THR A 33 -27.35 -13.55 -28.97
C THR A 33 -26.17 -12.76 -28.39
N GLY A 34 -25.73 -11.67 -29.04
CA GLY A 34 -24.70 -10.77 -28.50
C GLY A 34 -25.13 -10.06 -27.21
N ARG A 35 -26.39 -9.59 -27.12
CA ARG A 35 -26.94 -9.01 -25.87
C ARG A 35 -26.98 -10.04 -24.74
N ARG A 36 -27.41 -11.28 -25.03
CA ARG A 36 -27.44 -12.38 -24.06
C ARG A 36 -26.04 -12.77 -23.58
N GLN A 37 -25.04 -12.81 -24.48
CA GLN A 37 -23.65 -13.07 -24.13
C GLN A 37 -23.09 -11.99 -23.20
N ARG A 38 -23.27 -10.70 -23.54
CA ARG A 38 -22.86 -9.57 -22.67
C ARG A 38 -23.53 -9.63 -21.29
N ALA A 39 -24.81 -9.99 -21.22
CA ALA A 39 -25.50 -10.15 -19.94
C ALA A 39 -24.92 -11.29 -19.10
N ARG A 40 -24.57 -12.42 -19.73
CA ARG A 40 -23.90 -13.55 -19.06
C ARG A 40 -22.50 -13.15 -18.58
N GLU A 41 -21.74 -12.43 -19.40
CA GLU A 41 -20.41 -11.91 -19.03
C GLU A 41 -20.50 -10.94 -17.85
N LEU A 42 -21.46 -10.00 -17.87
CA LEU A 42 -21.70 -9.10 -16.74
C LEU A 42 -22.08 -9.85 -15.47
N LYS A 43 -22.88 -10.93 -15.58
CA LYS A 43 -23.22 -11.77 -14.44
C LYS A 43 -21.98 -12.46 -13.87
N LYS A 44 -21.17 -13.08 -14.73
CA LYS A 44 -19.89 -13.71 -14.34
C LYS A 44 -18.95 -12.71 -13.68
N LEU A 45 -18.81 -11.50 -14.23
CA LEU A 45 -17.98 -10.44 -13.64
C LEU A 45 -18.49 -10.00 -12.26
N LYS A 46 -19.81 -9.92 -12.06
CA LYS A 46 -20.39 -9.62 -10.74
C LYS A 46 -20.12 -10.74 -9.74
N GLU A 47 -20.28 -12.00 -10.15
CA GLU A 47 -19.98 -13.16 -9.32
C GLU A 47 -18.48 -13.22 -8.95
N GLN A 48 -17.58 -12.95 -9.90
CA GLN A 48 -16.14 -12.84 -9.65
C GLN A 48 -15.80 -11.72 -8.65
N ARG A 49 -16.45 -10.54 -8.78
CA ARG A 49 -16.26 -9.45 -7.80
C ARG A 49 -16.76 -9.83 -6.41
N GLN A 50 -17.87 -10.55 -6.32
CA GLN A 50 -18.44 -11.01 -5.05
C GLN A 50 -17.57 -12.07 -4.39
N THR A 51 -17.11 -13.06 -5.14
CA THR A 51 -16.20 -14.11 -4.65
C THR A 51 -14.88 -13.52 -4.16
N HIS A 52 -14.25 -12.66 -4.96
CA HIS A 52 -13.04 -11.94 -4.54
C HIS A 52 -13.28 -11.07 -3.30
N LYS A 53 -14.44 -10.42 -3.19
CA LYS A 53 -14.81 -9.67 -1.98
C LYS A 53 -14.91 -10.59 -0.75
N LEU A 54 -15.55 -11.74 -0.88
CA LEU A 54 -15.68 -12.71 0.21
C LEU A 54 -14.31 -13.29 0.62
N GLU A 55 -13.46 -13.63 -0.33
CA GLU A 55 -12.09 -14.09 -0.08
C GLU A 55 -11.27 -13.03 0.68
N ARG A 56 -11.34 -11.76 0.25
CA ARG A 56 -10.69 -10.66 0.96
C ARG A 56 -11.19 -10.54 2.40
N ILE A 57 -12.50 -10.62 2.63
CA ILE A 57 -13.10 -10.49 3.97
C ILE A 57 -12.67 -11.65 4.88
N LYS A 58 -12.61 -12.88 4.36
CA LYS A 58 -12.16 -14.06 5.11
C LYS A 58 -10.74 -13.89 5.66
N ASN A 59 -9.86 -13.22 4.92
CA ASN A 59 -8.46 -13.01 5.31
C ASN A 59 -8.24 -11.74 6.15
N MET A 60 -9.28 -10.96 6.45
CA MET A 60 -9.15 -9.72 7.23
C MET A 60 -9.30 -9.97 8.73
N ASN A 61 -8.52 -9.24 9.54
CA ASN A 61 -8.63 -9.28 11.00
C ASN A 61 -9.86 -8.48 11.48
N PRO A 62 -10.80 -9.10 12.22
CA PRO A 62 -12.01 -8.42 12.71
C PRO A 62 -11.69 -7.28 13.67
N GLN A 63 -10.72 -7.45 14.56
CA GLN A 63 -10.30 -6.41 15.50
C GLN A 63 -9.77 -5.15 14.80
N ARG A 64 -9.03 -5.32 13.69
CA ARG A 64 -8.49 -4.19 12.91
C ARG A 64 -9.61 -3.40 12.23
N LEU A 65 -10.63 -4.10 11.72
CA LEU A 65 -11.83 -3.47 11.17
C LEU A 65 -12.56 -2.65 12.23
N GLN A 66 -12.74 -3.22 13.42
CA GLN A 66 -13.44 -2.56 14.52
C GLN A 66 -12.72 -1.29 14.98
N ARG A 67 -11.40 -1.35 15.24
CA ARG A 67 -10.61 -0.16 15.57
C ARG A 67 -10.75 0.94 14.53
N ARG A 68 -10.74 0.59 13.24
CA ARG A 68 -10.91 1.57 12.17
C ARG A 68 -12.31 2.18 12.13
N ILE A 69 -13.34 1.40 12.45
CA ILE A 69 -14.71 1.92 12.59
C ILE A 69 -14.75 2.90 13.75
N ASP A 70 -14.22 2.53 14.92
CA ASP A 70 -14.20 3.38 16.12
C ASP A 70 -13.44 4.69 15.86
N GLU A 71 -12.30 4.65 15.16
CA GLU A 71 -11.56 5.84 14.73
C GLU A 71 -12.41 6.77 13.85
N LEU A 72 -13.11 6.22 12.85
CA LEU A 72 -13.95 7.01 11.94
C LEU A 72 -15.19 7.57 12.66
N GLU A 73 -15.77 6.82 13.59
CA GLU A 73 -16.88 7.28 14.43
C GLU A 73 -16.43 8.40 15.38
N GLN A 74 -15.25 8.27 16.00
CA GLN A 74 -14.66 9.34 16.80
C GLN A 74 -14.32 10.57 15.95
N LYS A 75 -13.83 10.40 14.72
CA LYS A 75 -13.66 11.52 13.80
C LYS A 75 -15.01 12.17 13.48
N LYS A 76 -16.08 11.38 13.35
CA LYS A 76 -17.43 11.89 13.08
C LYS A 76 -17.93 12.75 14.22
N THR A 77 -17.71 12.34 15.47
CA THR A 77 -18.08 13.17 16.61
C THR A 77 -17.23 14.45 16.70
N LYS A 78 -15.92 14.35 16.46
CA LYS A 78 -14.99 15.50 16.49
C LYS A 78 -15.26 16.53 15.39
N GLN A 79 -15.65 16.10 14.19
CA GLN A 79 -15.92 16.98 13.03
C GLN A 79 -17.37 17.49 12.97
N GLY A 80 -18.14 17.38 14.06
CA GLY A 80 -19.52 17.88 14.10
C GLY A 80 -20.51 17.04 13.30
N GLY A 81 -20.25 15.74 13.15
CA GLY A 81 -21.18 14.77 12.56
C GLY A 81 -21.00 14.53 11.05
N HIS A 82 -20.06 15.19 10.38
CA HIS A 82 -19.86 15.02 8.94
C HIS A 82 -18.49 14.41 8.61
N LEU A 83 -18.47 13.38 7.77
CA LEU A 83 -17.25 12.67 7.34
C LEU A 83 -17.02 12.69 5.82
N GLY A 84 -17.89 13.35 5.04
CA GLY A 84 -17.79 13.43 3.58
C GLY A 84 -17.63 12.07 2.89
N GLN A 85 -16.44 11.79 2.35
CA GLN A 85 -16.13 10.52 1.71
C GLN A 85 -15.92 9.36 2.70
N GLU A 86 -15.46 9.66 3.92
CA GLU A 86 -15.18 8.65 4.93
C GLU A 86 -16.46 7.98 5.45
N GLU A 87 -17.63 8.59 5.28
CA GLU A 87 -18.92 8.00 5.66
C GLU A 87 -19.24 6.75 4.81
N LYS A 88 -18.96 6.82 3.51
CA LYS A 88 -19.09 5.64 2.61
C LYS A 88 -18.11 4.53 2.99
N VAL A 89 -16.92 4.91 3.45
CA VAL A 89 -15.91 3.95 3.93
C VAL A 89 -16.40 3.30 5.22
N LEU A 90 -16.90 4.08 6.17
CA LEU A 90 -17.47 3.61 7.43
C LEU A 90 -18.61 2.61 7.19
N GLU A 91 -19.55 2.95 6.31
CA GLU A 91 -20.63 2.02 5.92
C GLU A 91 -20.10 0.74 5.28
N GLY A 92 -19.06 0.84 4.45
CA GLY A 92 -18.39 -0.31 3.85
C GLY A 92 -17.77 -1.22 4.89
N LEU A 93 -17.00 -0.66 5.82
CA LEU A 93 -16.36 -1.40 6.91
C LEU A 93 -17.38 -2.09 7.82
N ARG A 94 -18.49 -1.41 8.15
CA ARG A 94 -19.60 -2.00 8.93
C ARG A 94 -20.22 -3.21 8.24
N LYS A 95 -20.45 -3.11 6.91
CA LYS A 95 -20.97 -4.23 6.11
C LYS A 95 -19.98 -5.39 6.07
N ASP A 96 -18.70 -5.11 5.89
CA ASP A 96 -17.65 -6.12 5.81
C ASP A 96 -17.47 -6.84 7.15
N LEU A 97 -17.52 -6.11 8.28
CA LEU A 97 -17.50 -6.67 9.63
C LEU A 97 -18.73 -7.56 9.88
N ALA A 98 -19.92 -7.12 9.47
CA ALA A 98 -21.14 -7.92 9.59
C ALA A 98 -21.09 -9.22 8.77
N LEU A 99 -20.49 -9.19 7.57
CA LEU A 99 -20.25 -10.39 6.77
C LEU A 99 -19.24 -11.32 7.43
N LEU A 100 -18.15 -10.76 7.97
CA LEU A 100 -17.13 -11.52 8.66
C LEU A 100 -17.73 -12.27 9.86
N LYS A 101 -18.49 -11.58 10.73
CA LYS A 101 -19.22 -12.19 11.85
C LYS A 101 -20.12 -13.35 11.43
N LYS A 102 -20.85 -13.20 10.32
CA LYS A 102 -21.68 -14.29 9.77
C LYS A 102 -20.85 -15.49 9.32
N THR A 103 -19.67 -15.26 8.75
CA THR A 103 -18.81 -16.35 8.26
C THR A 103 -18.03 -17.05 9.35
N THR A 104 -17.54 -16.32 10.36
CA THR A 104 -16.72 -16.88 11.44
C THR A 104 -17.56 -17.44 12.57
N GLY A 105 -18.86 -17.12 12.63
CA GLY A 105 -19.73 -17.52 13.74
C GLY A 105 -19.37 -16.86 15.07
N ILE A 106 -18.47 -15.87 15.05
CA ILE A 106 -18.13 -15.05 16.22
C ILE A 106 -19.35 -14.18 16.51
N GLN A 107 -20.23 -14.67 17.38
CA GLN A 107 -21.27 -13.84 17.96
C GLN A 107 -20.62 -12.75 18.81
N ASP A 108 -21.32 -11.62 18.93
CA ASP A 108 -20.98 -10.50 19.80
C ASP A 108 -20.98 -10.96 21.27
N SER A 109 -19.99 -11.76 21.68
CA SER A 109 -19.58 -11.74 23.07
C SER A 109 -19.09 -10.31 23.30
N PRO A 110 -19.67 -9.57 24.25
CA PRO A 110 -19.13 -8.28 24.67
C PRO A 110 -17.62 -8.43 24.81
N PRO A 111 -16.81 -7.43 24.40
CA PRO A 111 -15.38 -7.49 24.66
C PRO A 111 -15.26 -7.85 26.13
N GLU A 112 -14.71 -9.05 26.38
CA GLU A 112 -14.39 -9.51 27.70
C GLU A 112 -13.71 -8.34 28.37
N SER A 113 -14.37 -7.84 29.42
CA SER A 113 -14.00 -6.66 30.19
C SER A 113 -12.49 -6.48 30.14
N PRO A 114 -11.98 -5.29 29.77
CA PRO A 114 -10.57 -5.08 29.53
C PRO A 114 -9.83 -5.77 30.66
N LEU A 115 -9.06 -6.82 30.34
CA LEU A 115 -8.14 -7.44 31.29
C LEU A 115 -7.44 -6.26 31.96
N PRO A 116 -7.64 -6.03 33.27
CA PRO A 116 -6.99 -4.93 33.96
C PRO A 116 -5.50 -5.25 33.91
N GLY A 117 -4.78 -4.66 32.95
CA GLY A 117 -3.37 -4.95 32.75
C GLY A 117 -2.76 -4.64 31.37
N LEU A 118 -3.51 -4.23 30.34
CA LEU A 118 -2.92 -3.95 29.01
C LEU A 118 -3.21 -2.57 28.40
N SER A 119 -3.98 -1.71 29.07
CA SER A 119 -4.23 -0.32 28.65
C SER A 119 -3.57 0.73 29.55
N GLN A 120 -2.80 0.31 30.54
CA GLN A 120 -1.87 1.16 31.26
C GLN A 120 -0.45 0.91 30.72
N ALA A 121 -0.24 1.30 29.46
CA ALA A 121 1.02 1.96 29.13
C ALA A 121 0.79 3.46 29.39
N GLU A 122 0.38 3.75 30.64
CA GLU A 122 0.73 4.98 31.33
C GLU A 122 2.25 5.13 31.11
N GLU A 123 2.80 6.23 30.64
CA GLU A 123 3.04 7.44 31.45
C GLU A 123 3.20 7.21 32.97
N GLU A 124 3.57 6.00 33.39
CA GLU A 124 4.26 5.80 34.64
C GLU A 124 5.67 6.32 34.42
N THR A 125 5.92 7.55 34.86
CA THR A 125 7.28 7.97 35.21
C THR A 125 7.87 6.85 36.07
N PRO A 126 8.87 6.08 35.59
CA PRO A 126 9.36 4.94 36.36
C PRO A 126 9.96 5.50 37.64
N GLU A 127 9.33 5.13 38.76
CA GLU A 127 9.79 5.49 40.09
C GLU A 127 11.21 4.94 40.29
N ALA A 128 12.19 5.82 40.12
CA ALA A 128 13.53 5.93 40.69
C ALA A 128 14.48 4.71 40.76
N ASN A 129 14.10 3.44 40.54
CA ASN A 129 14.98 2.29 40.78
C ASN A 129 14.71 1.04 39.92
N LEU A 130 14.24 1.18 38.67
CA LEU A 130 14.29 0.05 37.73
C LEU A 130 15.69 -0.05 37.11
N SER A 131 16.60 -0.72 37.80
CA SER A 131 17.89 -1.14 37.23
C SER A 131 17.64 -2.28 36.22
N LEU A 132 17.71 -1.98 34.91
CA LEU A 132 17.82 -3.04 33.91
C LEU A 132 19.09 -3.85 34.19
N GLY A 133 18.94 -5.15 34.41
CA GLY A 133 20.07 -6.05 34.64
C GLY A 133 21.01 -6.11 33.42
N LYS A 134 22.24 -6.58 33.65
CA LYS A 134 23.31 -6.68 32.63
C LYS A 134 22.94 -7.53 31.40
N ASN A 135 21.95 -8.40 31.52
CA ASN A 135 21.48 -9.29 30.46
C ASN A 135 20.30 -8.70 29.66
N SER A 136 19.99 -7.41 29.86
CA SER A 136 18.93 -6.76 29.12
C SER A 136 19.36 -6.51 27.67
N ILE A 137 18.44 -6.72 26.72
CA ILE A 137 18.66 -6.48 25.27
C ILE A 137 19.15 -5.06 24.98
N PHE A 138 18.86 -4.11 25.87
CA PHE A 138 19.27 -2.72 25.75
C PHE A 138 20.77 -2.51 25.99
N TYR A 139 21.47 -3.49 26.57
CA TYR A 139 22.92 -3.46 26.81
C TYR A 139 23.70 -4.40 25.88
N ASP A 140 23.02 -5.04 24.93
CA ASP A 140 23.68 -5.87 23.92
C ASP A 140 24.33 -4.95 22.85
N PRO A 141 25.66 -5.04 22.62
CA PRO A 141 26.34 -4.20 21.64
C PRO A 141 25.87 -4.44 20.20
N GLU A 142 25.31 -5.62 19.89
CA GLU A 142 24.75 -5.88 18.55
C GLU A 142 23.45 -5.11 18.31
N TRP A 143 22.65 -4.90 19.36
CA TRP A 143 21.31 -4.32 19.28
C TRP A 143 21.26 -2.84 19.70
N ASN A 144 22.19 -2.39 20.54
CA ASN A 144 22.31 -1.00 20.97
C ASN A 144 23.78 -0.53 20.91
N PRO A 145 24.31 -0.19 19.71
CA PRO A 145 25.72 0.17 19.54
C PRO A 145 26.13 1.43 20.31
N PHE A 146 25.17 2.27 20.69
CA PHE A 146 25.42 3.49 21.46
C PHE A 146 25.26 3.30 22.97
N GLY A 147 24.83 2.11 23.42
CA GLY A 147 24.70 1.75 24.82
C GLY A 147 23.79 2.67 25.64
N ARG A 148 22.89 3.42 24.98
CA ARG A 148 21.98 4.34 25.67
C ARG A 148 20.75 3.58 26.11
N ALA A 149 20.52 3.52 27.42
CA ALA A 149 19.27 3.00 27.94
C ALA A 149 18.09 3.89 27.50
N PRO A 150 16.89 3.31 27.35
CA PRO A 150 15.68 4.09 27.12
C PRO A 150 15.42 5.11 28.24
N GLU A 151 14.65 6.15 27.96
CA GLU A 151 14.32 7.19 28.93
C GLU A 151 13.69 6.59 30.21
N GLY A 152 14.19 7.00 31.38
CA GLY A 152 13.73 6.51 32.68
C GLY A 152 14.54 5.35 33.28
N TYR A 153 15.48 4.76 32.54
CA TYR A 153 16.38 3.71 33.05
C TYR A 153 17.79 4.25 33.32
N THR A 154 18.42 3.78 34.40
CA THR A 154 19.81 4.14 34.69
C THR A 154 20.75 3.39 33.77
N ASN A 155 21.63 4.13 33.07
CA ASN A 155 22.68 3.50 32.27
C ASN A 155 23.58 2.66 33.18
N TYR A 156 23.80 1.40 32.79
CA TYR A 156 24.78 0.55 33.45
C TYR A 156 26.18 1.13 33.21
N THR A 157 26.74 1.78 34.23
CA THR A 157 28.15 2.18 34.22
C THR A 157 28.99 0.95 34.52
N LEU A 158 29.79 0.50 33.55
CA LEU A 158 30.82 -0.49 33.83
C LEU A 158 31.92 0.21 34.64
N THR A 159 31.75 0.22 35.96
CA THR A 159 32.67 0.88 36.92
C THR A 159 34.07 0.26 36.96
N ASN A 160 34.29 -0.88 36.30
CA ASN A 160 35.56 -1.59 36.23
C ASN A 160 35.99 -1.89 34.78
N LEU A 161 35.70 -0.99 33.82
CA LEU A 161 36.41 -1.08 32.55
C LEU A 161 37.84 -0.57 32.78
N PRO A 162 38.89 -1.38 32.56
CA PRO A 162 40.25 -0.86 32.56
C PRO A 162 40.33 0.21 31.47
N ASP A 163 40.75 1.42 31.84
CA ASP A 163 40.91 2.50 30.88
C ASP A 163 41.80 2.01 29.72
N PRO A 164 41.37 2.13 28.45
CA PRO A 164 42.14 1.64 27.31
C PRO A 164 43.48 2.37 27.13
N VAL A 165 43.72 3.43 27.91
CA VAL A 165 44.96 4.22 27.93
C VAL A 165 45.92 3.77 29.04
N SER A 166 45.44 2.97 30.00
CA SER A 166 46.21 2.54 31.17
C SER A 166 46.72 1.10 31.04
N TYR A 167 47.31 0.77 29.89
CA TYR A 167 48.12 -0.43 29.78
C TYR A 167 49.55 -0.11 30.20
N ALA A 168 50.13 -0.94 31.07
CA ALA A 168 51.56 -0.88 31.31
C ALA A 168 52.28 -1.12 29.98
N PRO A 169 53.24 -0.28 29.58
CA PRO A 169 53.95 -0.46 28.32
C PRO A 169 54.67 -1.81 28.32
N ASP A 170 54.46 -2.60 27.27
CA ASP A 170 55.13 -3.90 27.13
C ASP A 170 56.65 -3.71 27.15
N PRO A 171 57.40 -4.43 28.00
CA PRO A 171 58.84 -4.24 28.15
C PRO A 171 59.60 -4.55 26.86
N GLU A 172 59.02 -5.36 25.95
CA GLU A 172 59.58 -5.66 24.64
C GLU A 172 59.42 -4.50 23.64
N ALA A 173 58.39 -3.67 23.78
CA ALA A 173 58.11 -2.54 22.88
C ALA A 173 59.00 -1.32 23.14
N VAL A 174 59.68 -1.25 24.30
CA VAL A 174 60.53 -0.12 24.70
C VAL A 174 61.81 -0.02 23.85
N ASN A 175 62.24 -1.13 23.22
CA ASN A 175 63.50 -1.20 22.46
C ASN A 175 63.34 -1.05 20.94
N ILE A 176 62.15 -0.72 20.44
CA ILE A 176 61.95 -0.52 19.00
C ILE A 176 62.34 0.94 18.66
N PRO A 177 63.40 1.18 17.88
CA PRO A 177 63.77 2.53 17.49
C PRO A 177 62.65 3.12 16.61
N LEU A 178 62.14 4.28 17.01
CA LEU A 178 61.17 5.01 16.19
C LEU A 178 61.84 5.41 14.86
N PRO A 179 61.15 5.26 13.72
CA PRO A 179 61.67 5.73 12.44
C PRO A 179 61.96 7.23 12.52
N THR A 180 63.15 7.64 12.08
CA THR A 180 63.60 9.04 12.15
C THR A 180 62.89 9.95 11.14
N GLU A 181 62.17 9.36 10.18
CA GLU A 181 61.49 10.11 9.13
C GLU A 181 60.28 10.89 9.66
N GLU A 182 60.02 12.06 9.08
CA GLU A 182 58.82 12.84 9.39
C GLU A 182 57.57 12.01 9.09
N LYS A 183 56.58 12.09 9.98
CA LYS A 183 55.26 11.46 9.78
C LYS A 183 54.74 11.75 8.36
N PRO A 184 54.24 10.74 7.63
CA PRO A 184 53.74 10.93 6.28
C PRO A 184 52.61 11.97 6.28
N LYS A 185 52.76 13.02 5.47
CA LYS A 185 51.74 14.05 5.29
C LYS A 185 50.67 13.47 4.37
N PHE A 186 49.57 13.01 4.95
CA PHE A 186 48.38 12.65 4.19
C PHE A 186 47.72 13.94 3.67
N TYR A 187 47.96 14.27 2.42
CA TYR A 187 47.17 15.28 1.72
C TYR A 187 45.80 14.68 1.44
N LYS A 188 44.78 15.07 2.22
CA LYS A 188 43.39 14.80 1.83
C LYS A 188 43.09 15.65 0.60
N PRO A 189 42.78 15.08 -0.58
CA PRO A 189 42.22 15.87 -1.65
C PRO A 189 40.89 16.43 -1.16
N LEU A 190 40.74 17.76 -1.24
CA LEU A 190 39.46 18.41 -1.02
C LEU A 190 38.58 18.07 -2.22
N ASP A 191 37.90 16.93 -2.15
CA ASP A 191 36.84 16.60 -3.09
C ASP A 191 35.73 17.64 -2.90
N THR A 192 35.76 18.66 -3.74
CA THR A 192 34.63 19.55 -3.95
C THR A 192 33.55 18.74 -4.64
N VAL A 193 32.79 17.99 -3.85
CA VAL A 193 31.54 17.38 -4.28
C VAL A 193 30.61 18.54 -4.64
N LYS A 194 30.62 18.91 -5.93
CA LYS A 194 29.56 19.73 -6.52
C LYS A 194 28.28 18.95 -6.32
N THR A 195 27.51 19.35 -5.32
CA THR A 195 26.15 18.87 -5.11
C THR A 195 25.39 19.09 -6.42
N ILE A 196 24.74 18.04 -6.91
CA ILE A 196 23.94 18.02 -8.15
C ILE A 196 22.61 18.76 -7.89
N PHE A 197 22.66 19.94 -7.26
CA PHE A 197 21.49 20.71 -6.84
C PHE A 197 21.26 21.98 -7.69
N GLU A 198 21.82 22.03 -8.90
CA GLU A 198 21.48 23.06 -9.89
C GLU A 198 21.33 22.44 -11.29
N GLY A 199 20.60 21.33 -11.36
CA GLY A 199 20.02 20.87 -12.61
C GLY A 199 18.77 21.69 -12.90
N SER A 200 18.93 22.83 -13.57
CA SER A 200 17.82 23.52 -14.22
C SER A 200 17.00 22.48 -15.01
N ALA A 201 15.71 22.40 -14.70
CA ALA A 201 14.80 21.54 -15.42
C ALA A 201 14.75 22.03 -16.88
N ILE A 202 15.55 21.40 -17.74
CA ILE A 202 15.34 21.45 -19.18
C ILE A 202 14.03 20.70 -19.40
N VAL A 203 12.92 21.44 -19.33
CA VAL A 203 11.63 21.03 -19.84
C VAL A 203 11.84 20.84 -21.33
N LYS A 204 12.17 19.61 -21.74
CA LYS A 204 11.98 19.20 -23.12
C LYS A 204 10.48 19.29 -23.35
N ASP A 205 10.06 20.20 -24.22
CA ASP A 205 8.70 20.32 -24.73
C ASP A 205 8.26 18.96 -25.29
N ARG A 206 7.71 18.15 -24.39
CA ARG A 206 7.13 16.85 -24.71
C ARG A 206 5.64 17.12 -24.80
N ASP A 207 5.19 17.32 -26.03
CA ASP A 207 3.80 17.49 -26.48
C ASP A 207 2.76 17.41 -25.35
N VAL A 208 2.44 18.55 -24.74
CA VAL A 208 1.38 18.69 -23.72
C VAL A 208 0.03 18.15 -24.22
N ARG A 209 -0.12 18.01 -25.54
CA ARG A 209 -1.26 17.38 -26.21
C ARG A 209 -1.40 15.87 -25.93
N SER A 210 -0.36 15.15 -25.50
CA SER A 210 -0.48 13.71 -25.21
C SER A 210 -1.20 13.43 -23.89
N PHE A 211 -1.25 14.39 -22.97
CA PHE A 211 -1.87 14.25 -21.65
C PHE A 211 -3.27 14.86 -21.55
N MET A 212 -3.82 15.38 -22.66
CA MET A 212 -5.19 15.89 -22.66
C MET A 212 -6.21 14.76 -22.85
N PRO A 213 -7.22 14.66 -21.97
CA PRO A 213 -8.31 13.72 -22.15
C PRO A 213 -9.06 14.01 -23.46
N THR A 214 -9.50 12.95 -24.14
CA THR A 214 -10.11 12.99 -25.48
C THR A 214 -11.32 13.93 -25.59
N ALA A 215 -12.05 14.13 -24.50
CA ALA A 215 -13.17 15.07 -24.42
C ALA A 215 -12.75 16.54 -24.62
N VAL A 216 -11.54 16.91 -24.18
CA VAL A 216 -11.02 18.29 -24.30
C VAL A 216 -10.42 18.53 -25.68
N LYS A 217 -9.77 17.52 -26.28
CA LYS A 217 -9.25 17.61 -27.67
C LYS A 217 -10.33 17.99 -28.68
N ARG A 218 -11.49 17.33 -28.60
CA ARG A 218 -12.62 17.58 -29.53
C ARG A 218 -13.19 19.00 -29.46
N LYS A 219 -13.08 19.68 -28.32
CA LYS A 219 -13.54 21.07 -28.19
C LYS A 219 -12.55 22.08 -28.78
N ILE A 220 -11.25 21.76 -28.75
CA ILE A 220 -10.20 22.63 -29.29
C ILE A 220 -10.17 22.56 -30.82
N ASP A 221 -10.39 21.38 -31.40
CA ASP A 221 -10.38 21.18 -32.86
C ASP A 221 -11.66 21.67 -33.57
N GLN A 222 -12.66 22.19 -32.84
CA GLN A 222 -13.93 22.71 -33.38
C GLN A 222 -14.01 24.24 -33.44
N VAL A 223 -12.91 24.95 -33.10
CA VAL A 223 -12.74 26.40 -33.26
C VAL A 223 -11.85 26.67 -34.46
#